data_AF-A0A1Q5G561-F1
#
_entry.id   AF-A0A1Q5G561-F1
#
_cell.length_a   1.000
_cell.length_b   1.000
_cell.length_c   1.000
_cell.angle_alpha   90.00
_cell.angle_beta   90.00
_cell.angle_gamma   90.00
#
_symmetry.space_group_name_H-M   'P 1'
#
loop_
_entity.id
_entity.type
_entity.pdbx_description
1 polymer ?
#
loop_
_entity_poly.entity_id
_entity_poly.type
_entity_poly.pdbx_seq_one_letter_code
_entity_poly.pdbx_strand_id
1 'polypeptide(L)'
;MEFEARIDTRTRFDIASMSKQFTATAALLLCRDGRLSLDDDIRTHLPRAPRTPWSATANSTSRARPWDDSGRRGAGRPLALPRPAPALLRVSPSGL
;
A
#
# COMPACT_ATOMS: atom_id res chain seq x y z
N MET A 1 2.50 24.39 26.53
CA MET A 1 3.22 23.90 27.73
C MET A 1 4.31 23.01 27.19
N GLU A 2 5.55 23.47 27.24
CA GLU A 2 6.71 22.72 26.74
C GLU A 2 7.24 21.83 27.86
N PHE A 3 7.53 20.56 27.57
CA PHE A 3 8.12 19.63 28.52
C PHE A 3 9.62 19.49 28.21
N GLU A 4 10.48 19.83 29.17
CA GLU A 4 11.93 19.62 29.08
C GLU A 4 12.28 18.15 29.42
N ALA A 5 11.74 17.21 28.65
CA ALA A 5 12.01 15.79 28.83
C ALA A 5 13.22 15.37 27.99
N ARG A 6 14.28 14.89 28.65
CA ARG A 6 15.48 14.36 27.98
C ARG A 6 15.19 12.99 27.37
N ILE A 7 15.56 12.79 26.11
CA ILE A 7 15.47 11.51 25.41
C ILE A 7 16.60 10.60 25.91
N ASP A 8 16.26 9.38 26.28
CA ASP A 8 17.18 8.30 26.64
C ASP A 8 16.87 7.01 25.87
N THR A 9 17.63 5.94 26.15
CA THR A 9 17.47 4.63 25.49
C THR A 9 16.18 3.89 25.88
N ARG A 10 15.45 4.38 26.88
CA ARG A 10 14.17 3.82 27.34
C ARG A 10 12.98 4.57 26.75
N THR A 11 13.22 5.72 26.13
CA THR A 11 12.20 6.55 25.48
C THR A 11 11.59 5.78 24.31
N ARG A 12 10.27 5.65 24.30
CA ARG A 12 9.51 4.93 23.27
C ARG A 12 8.94 5.93 22.27
N PHE A 13 9.08 5.61 20.99
CA PHE A 13 8.53 6.38 19.88
C PHE A 13 7.48 5.56 19.14
N ASP A 14 6.44 6.24 18.69
CA ASP A 14 5.52 5.65 17.72
C ASP A 14 6.21 5.57 16.35
N ILE A 15 6.55 4.36 15.94
CA ILE A 15 7.29 4.10 14.69
C ILE A 15 6.40 4.23 13.42
N ALA A 16 5.10 4.47 13.60
CA ALA A 16 4.14 4.72 12.54
C ALA A 16 4.23 3.72 11.37
N SER A 17 4.42 4.19 10.14
CA SER A 17 4.44 3.33 8.95
C SER A 17 5.62 2.35 8.91
N MET A 18 6.66 2.52 9.73
CA MET A 18 7.72 1.50 9.85
C MET A 18 7.16 0.17 10.40
N SER A 19 6.02 0.19 11.12
CA SER A 19 5.32 -1.01 11.57
C SER A 19 4.93 -1.97 10.43
N LYS A 20 4.72 -1.47 9.21
CA LYS A 20 4.23 -2.28 8.08
C LYS A 20 5.19 -3.41 7.70
N GLN A 21 6.50 -3.20 7.85
CA GLN A 21 7.50 -4.23 7.56
C GLN A 21 7.34 -5.42 8.51
N PHE A 22 7.14 -5.16 9.81
CA PHE A 22 6.91 -6.19 10.81
C PHE A 22 5.61 -6.98 10.53
N THR A 23 4.53 -6.27 10.16
CA THR A 23 3.28 -6.93 9.75
C THR A 23 3.46 -7.80 8.51
N ALA A 24 4.18 -7.30 7.50
CA ALA A 24 4.46 -8.07 6.28
C ALA A 24 5.30 -9.32 6.60
N THR A 25 6.33 -9.20 7.44
CA THR A 25 7.13 -10.35 7.87
C THR A 25 6.28 -11.39 8.60
N ALA A 26 5.42 -10.98 9.54
CA ALA A 26 4.53 -11.89 10.23
C ALA A 26 3.58 -12.64 9.28
N ALA A 27 3.01 -11.94 8.30
CA ALA A 27 2.17 -12.55 7.27
C ALA A 27 2.96 -13.56 6.41
N LEU A 28 4.18 -13.23 6.00
CA LEU A 28 5.04 -14.13 5.23
C LEU A 28 5.48 -15.37 6.01
N LEU A 29 5.69 -15.25 7.32
CA LEU A 29 5.95 -16.41 8.18
C LEU A 29 4.73 -17.36 8.22
N LEU A 30 3.52 -16.81 8.33
CA LEU A 30 2.29 -17.61 8.25
C LEU A 30 2.11 -18.27 6.86
N CYS A 31 2.52 -17.59 5.79
CA CYS A 31 2.51 -18.16 4.44
C CYS A 31 3.50 -19.32 4.32
N ARG A 32 4.70 -19.15 4.86
CA ARG A 32 5.72 -20.21 4.91
C ARG A 32 5.22 -21.44 5.68
N ASP A 33 4.48 -21.24 6.76
CA ASP A 33 3.91 -22.31 7.57
C ASP A 33 2.64 -22.93 6.96
N GLY A 34 2.20 -22.47 5.78
CA GLY A 34 1.00 -22.99 5.10
C GLY A 34 -0.33 -22.59 5.77
N ARG A 35 -0.31 -21.61 6.67
CA ARG A 35 -1.48 -21.15 7.44
C ARG A 35 -2.22 -19.98 6.79
N LEU A 36 -1.61 -19.37 5.77
CA LEU A 36 -2.12 -18.22 5.03
C LEU A 36 -1.63 -18.36 3.58
N SER A 37 -2.44 -18.03 2.58
CA SER A 37 -1.97 -17.79 1.22
C SER A 37 -2.09 -16.30 0.89
N LEU A 38 -1.14 -15.78 0.13
CA LEU A 38 -1.22 -14.41 -0.41
C LEU A 38 -2.33 -14.26 -1.47
N ASP A 39 -2.77 -15.39 -2.04
CA ASP A 39 -3.85 -15.46 -3.01
C ASP A 39 -5.21 -15.81 -2.37
N ASP A 40 -5.26 -15.97 -1.04
CA ASP A 40 -6.53 -16.20 -0.35
C ASP A 40 -7.48 -15.00 -0.55
N ASP A 41 -8.76 -15.27 -0.81
CA ASP A 41 -9.78 -14.24 -0.69
C ASP A 41 -9.75 -13.72 0.76
N ILE A 42 -9.62 -12.40 0.92
CA ILE A 42 -9.60 -11.74 2.23
C ILE A 42 -10.81 -12.11 3.10
N ARG A 43 -11.95 -12.44 2.49
CA ARG A 43 -13.19 -12.84 3.17
C ARG A 43 -13.10 -14.20 3.85
N THR A 44 -12.15 -15.05 3.45
CA THR A 44 -11.81 -16.28 4.16
C THR A 44 -11.33 -15.98 5.58
N HIS A 45 -10.54 -14.92 5.73
CA HIS A 45 -9.95 -14.51 7.01
C HIS A 45 -10.74 -13.41 7.72
N LEU A 46 -11.48 -12.57 6.97
CA LEU A 46 -12.32 -11.49 7.48
C LEU A 46 -13.71 -11.49 6.80
N PRO A 47 -14.68 -12.29 7.29
CA PRO A 47 -15.96 -12.50 6.61
C PRO A 47 -16.82 -11.24 6.40
N ARG A 48 -16.62 -10.22 7.26
CA ARG A 48 -17.33 -8.94 7.21
C ARG A 48 -16.65 -7.89 6.32
N ALA A 49 -15.57 -8.23 5.60
CA ALA A 49 -14.92 -7.31 4.68
C ALA A 49 -15.90 -6.84 3.58
N PRO A 50 -15.90 -5.55 3.20
CA PRO A 50 -16.77 -5.03 2.15
C PRO A 50 -16.49 -5.71 0.80
N ARG A 51 -17.54 -5.93 -0.01
CA ARG A 51 -17.48 -6.51 -1.38
C ARG A 51 -16.89 -5.55 -2.43
N THR A 52 -16.06 -4.60 -2.02
CA THR A 52 -15.42 -3.69 -2.96
C THR A 52 -14.32 -4.45 -3.71
N PRO A 53 -14.15 -4.23 -5.03
CA PRO A 53 -13.02 -4.78 -5.76
C PRO A 53 -11.75 -4.04 -5.33
N TRP A 54 -11.18 -4.44 -4.20
CA TRP A 54 -9.75 -4.27 -3.90
C TRP A 54 -9.00 -5.24 -4.84
N SER A 55 -8.87 -4.87 -6.10
CA SER A 55 -7.85 -5.46 -6.98
C SER A 55 -6.66 -4.50 -7.02
N ALA A 56 -6.10 -4.22 -5.85
CA ALA A 56 -4.77 -3.66 -5.77
C ALA A 56 -3.82 -4.83 -5.58
N THR A 57 -3.26 -5.34 -6.69
CA THR A 57 -2.01 -6.09 -6.64
C THR A 57 -1.05 -5.28 -5.78
N ALA A 58 -0.57 -5.84 -4.67
CA ALA A 58 0.24 -5.13 -3.69
C ALA A 58 1.67 -4.86 -4.22
N ASN A 59 1.78 -4.06 -5.28
CA ASN A 59 3.03 -3.49 -5.76
C ASN A 59 2.99 -1.95 -5.61
N SER A 60 4.15 -1.34 -5.40
CA SER A 60 4.28 0.12 -5.18
C SER A 60 3.88 0.98 -6.38
N THR A 61 3.60 0.36 -7.53
CA THR A 61 3.11 0.99 -8.77
C THR A 61 1.60 0.89 -8.94
N SER A 62 0.90 0.15 -8.07
CA SER A 62 -0.55 0.06 -8.11
C SER A 62 -1.15 1.40 -7.72
N ARG A 63 -2.02 1.93 -8.58
CA ARG A 63 -2.78 3.15 -8.32
C ARG A 63 -3.85 2.84 -7.28
N ALA A 64 -3.46 2.83 -6.00
CA ALA A 64 -4.39 2.81 -4.90
C ALA A 64 -5.37 3.99 -5.05
N ARG A 65 -6.64 3.78 -4.69
CA ARG A 65 -7.57 4.91 -4.54
C ARG A 65 -6.93 5.92 -3.57
N PRO A 66 -6.99 7.23 -3.86
CA PRO A 66 -6.58 8.24 -2.90
C PRO A 66 -7.34 8.01 -1.59
N TRP A 67 -6.62 8.12 -0.48
CA TRP A 67 -7.22 8.16 0.86
C TRP A 67 -8.26 9.30 0.89
N ASP A 68 -9.51 8.98 1.25
CA ASP A 68 -10.55 10.01 1.43
C ASP A 68 -10.37 10.66 2.81
N ASP A 69 -9.80 11.86 2.85
CA ASP A 69 -9.63 12.68 4.05
C ASP A 69 -10.88 13.55 4.30
N SER A 70 -12.08 12.97 4.27
CA SER A 70 -13.37 13.68 4.31
C SER A 70 -13.70 14.39 5.64
N GLY A 71 -12.68 14.92 6.32
CA GLY A 71 -12.77 15.90 7.41
C GLY A 71 -12.16 17.29 7.14
N ARG A 72 -11.39 17.52 6.06
CA ARG A 72 -10.84 18.87 5.76
C ARG A 72 -11.38 19.45 4.45
N ARG A 73 -12.25 20.45 4.57
CA ARG A 73 -12.64 21.34 3.47
C ARG A 73 -11.43 22.13 2.99
N GLY A 74 -11.02 21.95 1.72
CA GLY A 74 -10.04 22.84 1.10
C GLY A 74 -9.40 22.33 -0.20
N ALA A 75 -9.98 22.73 -1.33
CA ALA A 75 -9.35 22.95 -2.64
C ALA A 75 -8.92 21.76 -3.53
N GLY A 76 -9.59 21.67 -4.69
CA GLY A 76 -8.99 21.24 -5.96
C GLY A 76 -9.76 20.14 -6.70
N ARG A 77 -10.51 20.50 -7.74
CA ARG A 77 -10.99 19.53 -8.75
C ARG A 77 -9.76 18.83 -9.36
N PRO A 78 -9.71 17.49 -9.48
CA PRO A 78 -8.58 16.86 -10.15
C PRO A 78 -8.55 17.28 -11.62
N LEU A 79 -7.43 17.87 -12.04
CA LEU A 79 -7.17 18.22 -13.43
C LEU A 79 -7.10 16.93 -14.25
N ALA A 80 -7.97 16.80 -15.26
CA ALA A 80 -7.97 15.65 -16.16
C ALA A 80 -6.72 15.72 -17.06
N LEU A 81 -5.63 15.05 -16.65
CA LEU A 81 -4.48 14.86 -17.53
C LEU A 81 -4.83 13.81 -18.60
N PRO A 82 -4.61 14.09 -19.90
CA PRO A 82 -4.84 13.11 -20.95
C PRO A 82 -3.89 11.92 -20.78
N ARG A 83 -4.40 10.71 -21.07
CA ARG A 83 -3.61 9.48 -20.99
C ARG A 83 -2.48 9.54 -22.02
N PRO A 84 -1.24 9.17 -21.67
CA PRO A 84 -0.21 8.98 -22.69
C PRO A 84 -0.61 7.80 -23.59
N ALA A 85 -0.48 7.99 -24.91
CA ALA A 85 -0.68 6.92 -25.88
C ALA A 85 0.33 5.79 -25.63
N PRO A 86 -0.03 4.51 -25.84
CA PRO A 86 0.91 3.41 -25.67
C PRO A 86 2.08 3.58 -26.64
N ALA A 87 3.29 3.70 -26.09
CA ALA A 87 4.51 3.66 -26.89
C ALA A 87 4.65 2.24 -27.47
N LEU A 88 4.34 2.10 -28.76
CA LEU A 88 4.66 0.91 -29.53
C LEU A 88 6.18 0.83 -29.65
N LEU A 89 6.82 0.07 -28.78
CA LEU A 89 8.23 -0.28 -28.89
C LEU A 89 8.40 -1.17 -30.12
N ARG A 90 8.75 -0.58 -31.27
CA ARG A 90 9.07 -1.32 -32.48
C ARG A 90 10.47 -1.89 -32.34
N VAL A 91 10.58 -3.15 -31.93
CA VAL A 91 11.85 -3.89 -32.00
C VAL A 91 12.15 -4.12 -33.49
N SER A 92 13.29 -3.60 -33.95
CA SER A 92 13.83 -3.86 -35.28
C SER A 92 14.58 -5.20 -35.27
N PRO A 93 14.28 -6.15 -36.17
CA PRO A 93 15.12 -7.32 -36.36
C PRO A 93 16.18 -6.99 -37.42
N SER A 94 17.42 -6.80 -36.99
CA SER A 94 18.62 -6.82 -37.84
C SER A 94 19.76 -7.16 -36.88
N GLY A 95 20.50 -8.25 -36.98
CA GLY A 95 20.72 -9.24 -38.03
C GLY A 95 22.17 -9.68 -37.82
N LEU A 96 22.39 -11.01 -37.74
CA LEU A 96 23.65 -11.76 -37.88
C LEU A 96 24.94 -11.19 -37.24
#